data_AF-B0WNS7-F1
#
_entry.id   AF-B0WNS7-F1
#
_cell.length_a   1.000
_cell.length_b   1.000
_cell.length_c   1.000
_cell.angle_alpha   90.00
_cell.angle_beta   90.00
_cell.angle_gamma   90.00
#
_symmetry.space_group_name_H-M   'P 1'
#
loop_
_entity.id
_entity.type
_entity.pdbx_description
1 polymer ?
#
loop_
_entity_poly.entity_id
_entity_poly.type
_entity_poly.pdbx_seq_one_letter_code
_entity_poly.pdbx_strand_id
1 'polypeptide(L)'
;MEHETEPIRKALFERKMRSRDGSLDRFIPLEKGVERLRQGLYAFHVELGVGYKVISETYQEDEKCGLQEIEYLNIIDPYYAVQKNSSFREIVRLSLFKLREFGIQGREHSMLYTKKPTCSGGSSFIPVTIVDVWPALVLLWWGFGIAAGLVVGEFGLKKRRDIRGRFFKRSRVSGIKPMGLS
;
A
#
# COMPACT_ATOMS: atom_id res chain seq x y z
N MET A 1 20.87 -20.32 -14.68
CA MET A 1 20.99 -19.50 -13.46
C MET A 1 22.23 -19.90 -12.63
N GLU A 2 23.34 -20.28 -13.29
CA GLU A 2 24.56 -20.69 -12.59
C GLU A 2 25.26 -19.51 -11.89
N HIS A 3 25.10 -18.29 -12.44
CA HIS A 3 25.81 -17.08 -12.04
C HIS A 3 25.09 -16.18 -11.01
N GLU A 4 23.91 -16.56 -10.54
CA GLU A 4 23.26 -15.79 -9.47
C GLU A 4 23.99 -16.03 -8.15
N THR A 5 24.36 -14.97 -7.41
CA THR A 5 25.14 -15.12 -6.16
C THR A 5 24.23 -15.25 -4.94
N GLU A 6 23.02 -14.71 -5.02
CA GLU A 6 22.07 -14.63 -3.91
C GLU A 6 21.45 -16.00 -3.56
N PRO A 7 21.67 -16.51 -2.31
CA PRO A 7 21.19 -17.83 -1.91
C PRO A 7 19.65 -17.91 -1.86
N ILE A 8 18.98 -16.80 -1.58
CA ILE A 8 17.52 -16.74 -1.48
C ILE A 8 16.86 -16.95 -2.85
N ARG A 9 17.38 -16.31 -3.91
CA ARG A 9 16.86 -16.46 -5.28
C ARG A 9 17.08 -17.87 -5.82
N LYS A 10 18.23 -18.49 -5.53
CA LYS A 10 18.47 -19.91 -5.85
C LYS A 10 17.47 -20.84 -5.18
N ALA A 11 17.25 -20.66 -3.88
CA ALA A 11 16.29 -21.47 -3.13
C ALA A 11 14.85 -21.32 -3.66
N LEU A 12 14.46 -20.10 -4.07
CA LEU A 12 13.18 -19.85 -4.71
C LEU A 12 13.05 -20.55 -6.06
N PHE A 13 14.08 -20.49 -6.91
CA PHE A 13 14.09 -21.18 -8.20
C PHE A 13 13.89 -22.69 -8.03
N GLU A 14 14.69 -23.32 -7.18
CA GLU A 14 14.67 -24.77 -6.98
C GLU A 14 13.36 -25.25 -6.38
N ARG A 15 12.79 -24.49 -5.43
CA ARG A 15 11.53 -24.85 -4.77
C ARG A 15 10.31 -24.58 -5.66
N LYS A 16 10.23 -23.40 -6.29
CA LYS A 16 9.00 -22.90 -6.93
C LYS A 16 9.01 -22.92 -8.46
N MET A 17 10.15 -22.86 -9.12
CA MET A 17 10.21 -22.80 -10.59
C MET A 17 10.67 -24.12 -11.22
N ARG A 18 11.64 -24.82 -10.63
CA ARG A 18 12.15 -26.09 -11.16
C ARG A 18 11.12 -27.20 -10.97
N SER A 19 10.71 -27.83 -12.07
CA SER A 19 9.86 -29.03 -12.02
C SER A 19 10.62 -30.18 -11.35
N ARG A 20 9.98 -30.88 -10.39
CA ARG A 20 10.58 -32.04 -9.71
C ARG A 20 10.79 -33.22 -10.67
N ASP A 21 9.92 -33.35 -11.68
CA ASP A 21 9.92 -34.46 -12.64
C ASP A 21 10.50 -34.09 -14.02
N GLY A 22 11.09 -32.91 -14.17
CA GLY A 22 11.66 -32.47 -15.47
C GLY A 22 10.63 -32.17 -16.56
N SER A 23 9.33 -32.33 -16.28
CA SER A 23 8.25 -31.91 -17.17
C SER A 23 8.14 -30.37 -17.23
N LEU A 24 7.86 -29.83 -18.42
CA LEU A 24 7.64 -28.40 -18.68
C LEU A 24 6.31 -27.88 -18.08
N ASP A 25 5.65 -28.63 -17.21
CA ASP A 25 4.28 -28.37 -16.73
C ASP A 25 4.11 -27.04 -15.97
N ARG A 26 5.21 -26.39 -15.59
CA ARG A 26 5.20 -25.08 -14.94
C ARG A 26 5.26 -23.90 -15.91
N PHE A 27 5.56 -24.12 -17.18
CA PHE A 27 5.47 -23.09 -18.20
C PHE A 27 4.03 -23.00 -18.71
N ILE A 28 3.44 -21.84 -18.54
CA ILE A 28 2.09 -21.53 -19.01
C ILE A 28 2.18 -20.46 -20.09
N PRO A 29 1.26 -20.46 -21.07
CA PRO A 29 1.22 -19.42 -22.08
C PRO A 29 0.89 -18.07 -21.44
N LEU A 30 1.32 -17.00 -22.11
CA LEU A 30 1.23 -15.64 -21.60
C LEU A 30 -0.19 -15.26 -21.19
N GLU A 31 -1.19 -15.50 -22.04
CA GLU A 31 -2.58 -15.09 -21.73
C GLU A 31 -3.10 -15.80 -20.48
N LYS A 32 -2.80 -17.10 -20.35
CA LYS A 32 -3.21 -17.90 -19.17
C LYS A 32 -2.45 -17.49 -17.91
N GLY A 33 -1.19 -17.07 -18.05
CA GLY A 33 -0.40 -16.53 -16.94
C GLY A 33 -0.94 -15.21 -16.45
N VAL A 34 -1.31 -14.32 -17.37
CA VAL A 34 -1.93 -13.02 -17.09
C VAL A 34 -3.31 -13.21 -16.45
N GLU A 35 -4.13 -14.13 -16.93
CA GLU A 35 -5.42 -14.44 -16.30
C GLU A 35 -5.27 -14.95 -14.86
N ARG A 36 -4.25 -15.78 -14.59
CA ARG A 36 -3.94 -16.22 -13.22
C ARG A 36 -3.42 -15.10 -12.33
N LEU A 37 -2.71 -14.12 -12.89
CA LEU A 37 -2.29 -12.93 -12.14
C LEU A 37 -3.52 -12.14 -11.64
N ARG A 38 -4.58 -12.07 -12.45
CA ARG A 38 -5.82 -11.35 -12.12
C ARG A 38 -6.57 -11.92 -10.92
N GLN A 39 -6.56 -13.25 -10.75
CA GLN A 39 -7.26 -13.95 -9.66
C GLN A 39 -6.64 -13.70 -8.26
N GLY A 40 -5.47 -13.04 -8.20
CA GLY A 40 -4.70 -12.88 -6.97
C GLY A 40 -4.04 -14.20 -6.54
N LEU A 41 -2.99 -14.13 -5.70
CA LEU A 41 -2.23 -15.28 -5.16
C LEU A 41 -1.29 -15.99 -6.14
N TYR A 42 -1.10 -15.49 -7.36
CA TYR A 42 -0.15 -16.03 -8.32
C TYR A 42 0.95 -15.02 -8.64
N ALA A 43 2.18 -15.51 -8.83
CA ALA A 43 3.28 -14.70 -9.33
C ALA A 43 3.77 -15.34 -10.63
N PHE A 44 3.76 -14.55 -11.71
CA PHE A 44 4.15 -15.01 -13.03
C PHE A 44 5.42 -14.28 -13.47
N HIS A 45 6.42 -15.05 -13.88
CA HIS A 45 7.66 -14.51 -14.40
C HIS A 45 7.57 -14.38 -15.92
N VAL A 46 7.69 -13.15 -16.41
CA VAL A 46 7.56 -12.80 -17.82
C VAL A 46 8.48 -11.61 -18.13
N GLU A 47 8.82 -11.44 -19.40
CA GLU A 47 9.41 -10.21 -19.90
C GLU A 47 8.41 -9.05 -19.75
N LEU A 48 8.85 -7.95 -19.14
CA LEU A 48 7.97 -6.87 -18.69
C LEU A 48 7.30 -6.14 -19.86
N GLY A 49 7.98 -5.93 -20.98
CA GLY A 49 7.42 -5.22 -22.13
C GLY A 49 6.19 -5.92 -22.70
N VAL A 50 6.33 -7.20 -23.03
CA VAL A 50 5.22 -8.01 -23.57
C VAL A 50 4.14 -8.24 -22.50
N GLY A 51 4.54 -8.48 -21.24
CA GLY A 51 3.60 -8.63 -20.13
C GLY A 51 2.74 -7.39 -19.92
N TYR A 52 3.35 -6.20 -19.88
CA TYR A 52 2.62 -4.93 -19.74
C TYR A 52 1.71 -4.63 -20.90
N LYS A 53 2.09 -5.00 -22.12
CA LYS A 53 1.19 -4.87 -23.28
C LYS A 53 -0.11 -5.64 -23.06
N VAL A 54 -0.02 -6.94 -22.76
CA VAL A 54 -1.22 -7.78 -22.58
C VAL A 54 -2.05 -7.31 -21.38
N ILE A 55 -1.41 -6.96 -20.27
CA ILE A 55 -2.11 -6.42 -19.07
C ILE A 55 -2.83 -5.12 -19.43
N SER A 56 -2.19 -4.21 -20.18
CA SER A 56 -2.80 -2.93 -20.55
C SER A 56 -4.06 -3.09 -21.42
N GLU A 57 -4.11 -4.13 -22.25
CA GLU A 57 -5.23 -4.46 -23.15
C GLU A 57 -6.35 -5.25 -22.45
N THR A 58 -6.04 -6.02 -21.40
CA THR A 58 -6.99 -6.95 -20.77
C THR A 58 -7.54 -6.48 -19.42
N TYR A 59 -6.78 -5.70 -18.65
CA TYR A 59 -7.15 -5.32 -17.28
C TYR A 59 -7.97 -4.03 -17.24
N GLN A 60 -8.83 -3.92 -16.23
CA GLN A 60 -9.53 -2.68 -15.91
C GLN A 60 -8.59 -1.68 -15.18
N GLU A 61 -8.96 -0.40 -15.14
CA GLU A 61 -8.11 0.66 -14.57
C GLU A 61 -7.84 0.47 -13.07
N ASP A 62 -8.82 -0.03 -12.33
CA ASP A 62 -8.70 -0.37 -10.91
C ASP A 62 -7.76 -1.56 -10.68
N GLU A 63 -7.83 -2.58 -11.53
CA GLU A 63 -6.96 -3.75 -11.47
C GLU A 63 -5.50 -3.40 -11.80
N LYS A 64 -5.27 -2.45 -12.71
CA LYS A 64 -3.92 -1.95 -13.05
C LYS A 64 -3.22 -1.33 -11.83
N CYS A 65 -3.96 -0.61 -10.97
CA CYS A 65 -3.37 0.01 -9.78
C CYS A 65 -2.92 -1.03 -8.73
N GLY A 66 -3.47 -2.24 -8.74
CA GLY A 66 -3.09 -3.35 -7.85
C GLY A 66 -1.86 -4.14 -8.30
N LEU A 67 -1.28 -3.81 -9.46
CA LEU A 67 -0.19 -4.57 -10.04
C LEU A 67 1.14 -4.32 -9.30
N GLN A 68 1.69 -5.37 -8.69
CA GLN A 68 3.00 -5.34 -8.04
C GLN A 68 4.04 -6.08 -8.87
N GLU A 69 5.19 -5.43 -9.08
CA GLU A 69 6.34 -6.02 -9.75
C GLU A 69 7.43 -6.38 -8.71
N ILE A 70 8.12 -7.49 -8.93
CA ILE A 70 9.28 -7.91 -8.13
C ILE A 70 10.38 -8.26 -9.12
N GLU A 71 11.50 -7.55 -9.04
CA GLU A 71 12.67 -7.82 -9.88
C GLU A 71 13.31 -9.13 -9.45
N TYR A 72 13.11 -10.17 -10.26
CA TYR A 72 13.63 -11.51 -9.98
C TYR A 72 14.92 -11.83 -10.74
N LEU A 73 15.23 -11.15 -11.85
CA LEU A 73 16.48 -11.30 -12.61
C LEU A 73 17.01 -9.91 -12.91
N ASN A 74 18.24 -9.62 -12.44
CA ASN A 74 18.95 -8.41 -12.85
C ASN A 74 19.53 -8.70 -14.24
N ILE A 75 18.78 -8.30 -15.27
CA ILE A 75 19.21 -8.47 -16.65
C ILE A 75 20.28 -7.40 -16.91
N ILE A 76 21.52 -7.85 -17.10
CA ILE A 76 22.59 -7.01 -17.62
C ILE A 76 22.25 -6.69 -19.07
N ASP A 77 22.40 -5.43 -19.48
CA ASP A 77 22.17 -5.00 -20.86
C ASP A 77 22.87 -5.95 -21.85
N PRO A 78 22.15 -6.52 -22.83
CA PRO A 78 22.73 -7.45 -23.76
C PRO A 78 23.85 -6.77 -24.57
N TYR A 79 25.01 -7.41 -24.62
CA TYR A 79 26.12 -6.95 -25.44
C TYR A 79 26.01 -7.53 -26.86
N TYR A 80 26.43 -6.73 -27.84
CA TYR A 80 26.58 -7.20 -29.21
C TYR A 80 27.78 -8.13 -29.32
N ALA A 81 27.52 -9.39 -29.70
CA ALA A 81 28.58 -10.36 -29.91
C ALA A 81 29.24 -10.13 -31.29
N VAL A 82 30.56 -10.03 -31.30
CA VAL A 82 31.39 -9.98 -32.52
C VAL A 82 32.45 -11.07 -32.44
N GLN A 83 32.79 -11.69 -33.58
CA GLN A 83 33.81 -12.72 -33.65
C GLN A 83 35.15 -12.22 -33.10
N LYS A 84 35.82 -13.05 -32.29
CA LYS A 84 37.16 -12.76 -31.77
C LYS A 84 38.13 -12.51 -32.93
N ASN A 85 38.93 -11.45 -32.83
CA ASN A 85 39.90 -11.01 -33.84
C ASN A 85 39.30 -10.59 -35.21
N SER A 86 38.02 -10.25 -35.28
CA SER A 86 37.44 -9.67 -36.48
C SER A 86 37.89 -8.21 -36.70
N SER A 87 38.21 -7.86 -37.95
CA SER A 87 38.48 -6.48 -38.36
C SER A 87 37.28 -5.54 -38.19
N PHE A 88 36.06 -6.08 -38.13
CA PHE A 88 34.83 -5.29 -37.97
C PHE A 88 34.54 -4.88 -36.52
N ARG A 89 35.29 -5.38 -35.54
CA ARG A 89 35.01 -5.13 -34.12
C ARG A 89 34.95 -3.63 -33.79
N GLU A 90 35.90 -2.86 -34.32
CA GLU A 90 35.98 -1.43 -34.01
C GLU A 90 34.90 -0.63 -34.75
N ILE A 91 34.62 -1.00 -36.01
CA ILE A 91 33.53 -0.39 -36.80
C ILE A 91 32.19 -0.60 -36.12
N VAL A 92 31.88 -1.84 -35.71
CA VAL A 92 30.65 -2.18 -35.01
C VAL A 92 30.57 -1.42 -33.69
N ARG A 93 31.65 -1.40 -32.89
CA ARG A 93 31.70 -0.64 -31.63
C ARG A 93 31.39 0.84 -31.84
N LEU A 94 32.09 1.51 -32.77
CA LEU A 94 31.89 2.94 -33.05
C LEU A 94 30.47 3.22 -33.55
N SER A 95 29.93 2.36 -34.41
CA SER A 95 28.56 2.51 -34.91
C SER A 95 27.52 2.40 -33.79
N LEU A 96 27.72 1.51 -32.83
CA LEU A 96 26.83 1.33 -31.68
C LEU A 96 26.92 2.52 -30.72
N PHE A 97 28.12 3.05 -30.47
CA PHE A 97 28.27 4.28 -29.67
C PHE A 97 27.55 5.45 -30.34
N LYS A 98 27.72 5.62 -31.65
CA LYS A 98 27.05 6.66 -32.42
C LYS A 98 25.52 6.53 -32.38
N LEU A 99 24.98 5.32 -32.49
CA LEU A 99 23.53 5.06 -32.34
C LEU A 99 23.00 5.44 -30.95
N ARG A 100 23.82 5.23 -29.90
CA ARG A 100 23.49 5.62 -28.54
C ARG A 100 23.56 7.14 -28.33
N GLU A 101 24.60 7.79 -28.85
CA GLU A 101 24.78 9.24 -28.78
C GLU A 101 23.65 10.01 -29.48
N PHE A 102 23.20 9.52 -30.64
CA PHE A 102 22.03 10.09 -31.33
C PHE A 102 20.70 9.77 -30.66
N GLY A 103 20.67 8.92 -29.63
CA GLY A 103 19.45 8.54 -28.92
C GLY A 103 18.52 7.62 -29.71
N ILE A 104 18.95 7.08 -30.86
CA ILE A 104 18.14 6.15 -31.67
C ILE A 104 17.79 4.91 -30.85
N GLN A 105 18.75 4.38 -30.10
CA GLN A 105 18.52 3.23 -29.22
C GLN A 105 17.40 3.52 -28.19
N GLY A 106 17.39 4.70 -27.58
CA GLY A 106 16.37 5.09 -26.61
C GLY A 106 14.99 5.27 -27.25
N ARG A 107 14.92 5.85 -28.46
CA ARG A 107 13.67 6.02 -29.20
C ARG A 107 13.04 4.68 -29.55
N GLU A 108 13.80 3.77 -30.17
CA GLU A 108 13.31 2.43 -30.53
C GLU A 108 12.91 1.65 -29.28
N HIS A 109 13.69 1.73 -28.21
CA HIS A 109 13.33 1.11 -26.94
C HIS A 109 11.98 1.64 -26.42
N SER A 110 11.75 2.95 -26.48
CA SER A 110 10.47 3.53 -26.03
C SER A 110 9.27 3.19 -26.93
N MET A 111 9.49 2.88 -28.20
CA MET A 111 8.43 2.47 -29.14
C MET A 111 8.11 0.98 -29.03
N LEU A 112 9.12 0.14 -28.83
CA LEU A 112 8.97 -1.32 -28.77
C LEU A 112 8.58 -1.82 -27.38
N TYR A 113 9.15 -1.24 -26.32
CA TYR A 113 8.86 -1.65 -24.95
C TYR A 113 7.70 -0.85 -24.38
N THR A 114 6.62 -1.56 -24.05
CA THR A 114 5.49 -0.98 -23.34
C THR A 114 5.94 -0.61 -21.94
N LYS A 115 5.79 0.67 -21.60
CA LYS A 115 6.02 1.14 -20.22
C LYS A 115 4.97 0.54 -19.30
N LYS A 116 5.28 0.51 -18.00
CA LYS A 116 4.31 0.13 -16.96
C LYS A 116 3.00 0.90 -17.16
N PRO A 117 1.84 0.22 -17.23
CA PRO A 117 0.57 0.89 -17.45
C PRO A 117 0.29 1.85 -16.30
N THR A 118 0.11 3.13 -16.62
CA THR A 118 -0.32 4.13 -15.65
C THR A 118 -1.83 4.00 -15.48
N CYS A 119 -2.29 3.74 -14.26
CA CYS A 119 -3.72 3.82 -14.01
C CYS A 119 -4.15 5.29 -13.92
N SER A 120 -5.19 5.66 -14.68
CA SER A 120 -5.75 7.02 -14.64
C SER A 120 -6.64 7.18 -13.40
N GLY A 121 -6.01 7.09 -12.23
CA GLY A 121 -6.61 7.40 -10.94
C GLY A 121 -6.74 8.90 -10.77
N GLY A 122 -7.55 9.54 -11.64
CA GLY A 122 -8.01 10.90 -11.39
C GLY A 122 -8.76 10.90 -10.08
N SER A 123 -8.14 11.45 -9.04
CA SER A 123 -8.55 11.46 -7.62
C SER A 123 -8.51 10.11 -6.91
N SER A 124 -7.44 9.90 -6.13
CA SER A 124 -7.38 8.89 -5.07
C SER A 124 -8.45 9.17 -4.02
N PHE A 125 -9.70 8.84 -4.31
CA PHE A 125 -10.74 8.68 -3.30
C PHE A 125 -10.41 7.39 -2.58
N ILE A 126 -9.66 7.49 -1.49
CA ILE A 126 -9.55 6.40 -0.52
C ILE A 126 -10.90 6.43 0.22
N PRO A 127 -11.83 5.49 -0.03
CA PRO A 127 -13.09 5.51 0.68
C PRO A 127 -12.81 5.29 2.16
N VAL A 128 -12.99 6.33 2.97
CA VAL A 128 -12.84 6.21 4.42
C VAL A 128 -14.04 5.41 4.92
N THR A 129 -13.77 4.26 5.52
CA THR A 129 -14.80 3.39 6.05
C THR A 129 -15.10 3.76 7.50
N ILE A 130 -16.27 3.36 8.01
CA ILE A 130 -16.65 3.60 9.41
C ILE A 130 -15.62 2.99 10.40
N VAL A 131 -14.89 1.96 9.95
CA VAL A 131 -13.86 1.27 10.73
C VAL A 131 -12.68 2.19 11.02
N ASP A 132 -12.36 3.10 10.09
CA ASP A 132 -11.25 4.04 10.21
C ASP A 132 -11.57 5.18 11.21
N VAL A 133 -12.84 5.54 11.34
CA VAL A 133 -13.34 6.63 12.22
C VAL A 133 -13.78 6.11 13.59
N TRP A 134 -13.94 4.80 13.76
CA TRP A 134 -14.37 4.15 15.00
C TRP A 134 -13.61 4.61 16.27
N PRO A 135 -12.26 4.64 16.31
CA PRO A 135 -11.54 5.06 17.52
C PRO A 135 -11.82 6.52 17.89
N ALA A 136 -12.01 7.41 16.92
CA ALA A 136 -12.35 8.80 17.17
C ALA A 136 -13.76 8.94 17.80
N LEU A 137 -14.73 8.15 17.33
CA LEU A 137 -16.08 8.14 17.88
C LEU A 137 -16.13 7.62 19.32
N VAL A 138 -15.36 6.58 19.63
CA VAL A 138 -15.28 6.02 20.99
C VAL A 138 -14.69 7.05 21.97
N LEU A 139 -13.63 7.75 21.56
CA LEU A 139 -13.03 8.82 22.36
C LEU A 139 -14.01 9.98 22.61
N LEU A 140 -14.77 10.39 21.60
CA LEU A 140 -15.79 11.41 21.74
C LEU A 140 -16.90 10.99 22.72
N TRP A 141 -17.37 9.74 22.64
CA TRP A 141 -18.37 9.21 23.56
C TRP A 141 -17.89 9.19 25.01
N TRP A 142 -16.65 8.76 25.24
CA TRP A 142 -16.05 8.76 26.58
C TRP A 142 -15.87 10.18 27.12
N GLY A 143 -15.36 11.10 26.29
CA GLY A 143 -15.21 12.50 26.67
C GLY A 143 -16.54 13.14 27.06
N PHE A 144 -17.59 12.89 26.27
CA PHE A 144 -18.94 13.38 26.57
C PHE A 144 -19.49 12.78 27.88
N GLY A 145 -19.31 11.47 28.10
CA GLY A 145 -19.74 10.81 29.33
C GLY A 145 -19.07 11.35 30.59
N ILE A 146 -17.76 11.60 30.55
CA ILE A 146 -17.01 12.17 31.67
C ILE A 146 -17.48 13.60 31.96
N ALA A 147 -17.65 14.43 30.92
CA ALA A 147 -18.13 15.80 31.08
C ALA A 147 -19.53 15.86 31.68
N ALA A 148 -20.46 15.04 31.18
CA ALA A 148 -21.81 14.94 31.73
C ALA A 148 -21.80 14.45 33.19
N GLY A 149 -20.96 13.47 33.51
CA GLY A 149 -20.80 12.94 34.86
C GLY A 149 -20.33 14.00 35.87
N LEU A 150 -19.35 14.83 35.50
CA LEU A 150 -18.87 15.94 36.33
C LEU A 150 -19.99 16.95 36.61
N VAL A 151 -20.75 17.35 35.58
CA VAL A 151 -21.86 18.31 35.73
C VAL A 151 -22.95 17.76 36.65
N VAL A 152 -23.35 16.50 36.49
CA VAL A 152 -24.34 15.86 37.37
C VAL A 152 -23.83 15.77 38.81
N GLY A 153 -22.54 15.46 38.99
CA GLY A 153 -21.88 15.47 40.29
C GLY A 153 -21.95 16.83 40.98
N GLU A 154 -21.63 17.91 40.26
CA GLU A 154 -21.70 19.28 40.78
C GLU A 154 -23.14 19.68 41.15
N PHE A 155 -24.12 19.38 40.30
CA PHE A 155 -25.53 19.65 40.61
C PHE A 155 -26.02 18.88 41.84
N GLY A 156 -25.62 17.62 42.00
CA GLY A 156 -25.94 16.80 43.16
C GLY A 156 -25.32 17.35 44.46
N LEU A 157 -24.04 17.73 44.42
CA LEU A 157 -23.35 18.34 45.56
C LEU A 157 -23.93 19.70 45.93
N LYS A 158 -24.25 20.54 44.94
CA LYS A 158 -24.89 21.85 45.15
C LYS A 158 -26.27 21.68 45.80
N LYS A 159 -27.08 20.73 45.33
CA LYS A 159 -28.39 20.43 45.92
C LYS A 159 -28.28 19.90 47.35
N ARG A 160 -27.30 19.02 47.64
CA ARG A 160 -27.03 18.55 49.02
C ARG A 160 -26.54 19.67 49.93
N ARG A 161 -25.66 20.57 49.45
CA ARG A 161 -25.22 21.77 50.20
C ARG A 161 -26.38 22.72 50.49
N ASP A 162 -27.25 22.95 49.52
CA ASP A 162 -28.39 23.85 49.67
C ASP A 162 -29.46 23.30 50.65
N ILE A 163 -29.73 21.99 50.60
CA ILE A 163 -30.62 21.32 51.57
C ILE A 163 -30.00 21.35 52.98
N ARG A 164 -28.71 21.06 53.11
CA ARG A 164 -28.00 21.10 54.41
C ARG A 164 -27.90 22.53 54.98
N GLY A 165 -27.71 23.53 54.11
CA GLY A 165 -27.73 24.95 54.48
C GLY A 165 -29.12 25.43 54.91
N ARG A 166 -30.19 25.01 54.23
CA ARG A 166 -31.58 25.27 54.65
C ARG A 166 -31.93 24.61 55.99
N PHE A 167 -31.45 23.39 56.23
CA PHE A 167 -31.65 22.70 57.50
C PHE A 167 -30.92 23.41 58.66
N PHE A 168 -29.68 23.86 58.45
CA PHE A 168 -28.90 24.60 59.45
C PHE A 168 -29.39 26.04 59.69
N LYS A 169 -30.00 26.68 58.69
CA LYS A 169 -30.64 27.99 58.84
C LYS A 169 -31.97 27.89 59.59
N ARG A 170 -32.72 26.78 59.42
CA ARG A 170 -33.99 26.53 60.14
C ARG A 170 -33.79 26.18 61.61
N SER A 171 -32.71 25.47 61.98
CA SER A 171 -32.36 25.25 63.39
C SER A 171 -31.92 26.55 64.10
N ARG A 172 -31.20 27.45 63.41
CA ARG A 172 -30.77 28.75 63.97
C ARG A 172 -31.93 29.74 64.20
N VAL A 173 -32.99 29.69 63.40
CA VAL A 173 -34.20 30.54 63.59
C VAL A 173 -35.07 30.06 64.75
N SER A 174 -35.05 28.77 65.10
CA SER A 174 -35.79 28.27 66.27
C SER A 174 -35.15 28.61 67.63
N GLY A 175 -33.91 29.14 67.62
CA GLY A 175 -33.15 29.52 68.81
C GLY A 175 -33.23 31.01 69.20
N ILE A 176 -33.99 31.84 68.48
CA ILE A 176 -34.19 33.26 68.81
C ILE A 176 -35.66 33.47 69.18
N LYS A 177 -36.03 33.15 70.42
CA LYS A 177 -37.26 33.65 71.06
C LYS A 177 -36.89 34.95 71.80
N PRO A 178 -37.58 36.08 71.57
CA PRO A 178 -37.34 37.29 72.34
C PRO A 178 -37.94 37.12 73.75
N MET A 179 -37.12 37.28 74.78
CA MET A 179 -37.59 37.58 76.14
C MET A 179 -37.96 39.06 76.18
N GLY A 180 -39.26 39.37 76.11
CA GLY A 180 -39.82 40.68 76.50
C GLY A 180 -39.72 40.85 78.02
N LEU A 181 -39.30 42.03 78.50
CA LEU A 181 -40.19 43.06 79.06
C LEU A 181 -41.28 42.49 79.98
N SER A 182 -41.09 42.54 81.30
CA SER A 182 -41.61 43.61 82.18
C SER A 182 -41.14 43.41 83.63
#